data_AF-A0A6V7LFZ4-F1
#
_entry.id   AF-A0A6V7LFZ4-F1
#
_cell.length_a   1.000
_cell.length_b   1.000
_cell.length_c   1.000
_cell.angle_alpha   90.00
_cell.angle_beta   90.00
_cell.angle_gamma   90.00
#
_symmetry.space_group_name_H-M   'P 1'
#
loop_
_entity.id
_entity.type
_entity.pdbx_description
1 polymer ?
#
loop_
_entity_poly.entity_id
_entity_poly.type
_entity_poly.pdbx_seq_one_letter_code
_entity_poly.pdbx_strand_id
1 'polypeptide(L)'
;QERVKFAITLARMEKMLSLSLLPDPIMKTVSGAEDYRKMGNGLYCGPDMYNKLDKIIAYYTQSITLAPQKSEALALGYANRSAVLFDARVYRDCLQDIARALELPYPDHLKTKIYIRQARCLMVLRKSTDEYKDEIGDALKAAYEYLSSVPLGSESRRKLEEIMELEDITPTKREFNKWQDTALMPSVADENPELKGVSSALEIKYDQINGRHTVAARDIDPGEVLAVLKPYAAVLTRGKKFTHCAYCMEQTWSSLPCETCCEVVYCGESCKSRAYEEYHDIECQVMRYLSPSDITVHVLFGIRLLVKAFKEAGSIQALRNKIKEIESCTDPIKMGFTQGRLDGESYAGVYTLITNTEKRSFEKLFTVAVHASFAVLSLATKTKLFGQNLEAEVDSFEGNDDVTFIGGLIMRHMLIVDHNAHC
;
A
#
# COMPACT_ATOMS: atom_id res chain seq x y z
N GLN A 1 1.72 18.73 21.91
CA GLN A 1 1.29 18.01 23.13
C GLN A 1 0.06 18.67 23.73
N GLU A 2 0.12 19.93 24.18
CA GLU A 2 -1.03 20.61 24.84
C GLU A 2 -2.33 20.62 24.02
N ARG A 3 -2.28 20.81 22.69
CA ARG A 3 -3.48 20.75 21.84
C ARG A 3 -4.12 19.36 21.77
N VAL A 4 -3.29 18.31 21.82
CA VAL A 4 -3.76 16.92 21.82
C VAL A 4 -4.34 16.57 23.17
N LYS A 5 -3.68 16.99 24.27
CA LYS A 5 -4.25 16.90 25.63
C LYS A 5 -5.62 17.56 25.66
N PHE A 6 -5.73 18.83 25.25
CA PHE A 6 -7.01 19.54 25.19
C PHE A 6 -8.07 18.80 24.34
N ALA A 7 -7.72 18.28 23.17
CA ALA A 7 -8.65 17.53 22.34
C ALA A 7 -9.10 16.21 22.99
N ILE A 8 -8.20 15.50 23.68
CA ILE A 8 -8.54 14.31 24.49
C ILE A 8 -9.50 14.71 25.62
N THR A 9 -9.19 15.79 26.34
CA THR A 9 -10.02 16.34 27.44
C THR A 9 -11.41 16.75 26.94
N LEU A 10 -11.51 17.45 25.81
CA LEU A 10 -12.79 17.86 25.24
C LEU A 10 -13.61 16.65 24.79
N ALA A 11 -12.96 15.68 24.16
CA ALA A 11 -13.64 14.47 23.74
C ALA A 11 -14.10 13.60 24.92
N ARG A 12 -13.45 13.69 26.07
CA ARG A 12 -13.95 13.16 27.35
C ARG A 12 -15.27 13.84 27.72
N MET A 13 -15.27 15.17 27.73
CA MET A 13 -16.42 15.99 28.17
C MET A 13 -17.65 15.79 27.29
N GLU A 14 -17.45 15.69 25.98
CA GLU A 14 -18.52 15.53 24.99
C GLU A 14 -18.84 14.06 24.65
N LYS A 15 -18.19 13.09 25.32
CA LYS A 15 -18.23 11.65 24.97
C LYS A 15 -17.89 11.35 23.50
N MET A 16 -17.19 12.25 22.81
CA MET A 16 -16.89 12.16 21.37
C MET A 16 -15.80 11.13 21.02
N LEU A 17 -14.97 10.71 21.98
CA LEU A 17 -13.92 9.69 21.81
C LEU A 17 -14.07 8.52 22.79
N SER A 18 -15.30 8.06 23.08
CA SER A 18 -15.44 6.76 23.74
C SER A 18 -15.03 5.64 22.77
N LEU A 19 -14.38 4.58 23.24
CA LEU A 19 -14.06 3.43 22.38
C LEU A 19 -15.28 2.74 21.77
N SER A 20 -16.47 2.96 22.34
CA SER A 20 -17.76 2.57 21.76
C SER A 20 -18.15 3.35 20.49
N LEU A 21 -17.37 4.38 20.10
CA LEU A 21 -17.51 5.14 18.86
C LEU A 21 -16.45 4.79 17.80
N LEU A 22 -15.48 3.90 18.11
CA LEU A 22 -14.67 3.33 17.03
C LEU A 22 -15.64 2.59 16.11
N PRO A 23 -15.66 2.88 14.80
CA PRO A 23 -16.50 2.13 13.89
C PRO A 23 -16.08 0.66 13.94
N ASP A 24 -17.04 -0.24 13.73
CA ASP A 24 -16.73 -1.66 13.65
C ASP A 24 -15.62 -1.88 12.62
N PRO A 25 -14.62 -2.72 12.96
CA PRO A 25 -13.50 -2.95 12.07
C PRO A 25 -14.02 -3.55 10.76
N ILE A 26 -13.44 -3.14 9.63
CA ILE A 26 -13.74 -3.78 8.35
C ILE A 26 -13.18 -5.21 8.39
N MET A 27 -14.08 -6.19 8.48
CA MET A 27 -13.75 -7.61 8.57
C MET A 27 -13.74 -8.28 7.20
N LYS A 28 -12.87 -9.28 7.07
CA LYS A 28 -12.90 -10.22 5.93
C LYS A 28 -14.12 -11.12 6.06
N THR A 29 -15.01 -11.11 5.07
CA THR A 29 -16.25 -11.88 5.06
C THR A 29 -16.48 -12.55 3.71
N VAL A 30 -17.10 -13.73 3.73
CA VAL A 30 -17.48 -14.45 2.51
C VAL A 30 -18.47 -13.62 1.69
N SER A 31 -19.49 -13.03 2.35
CA SER A 31 -20.50 -12.19 1.68
C SER A 31 -19.87 -10.98 0.99
N GLY A 32 -18.99 -10.24 1.68
CA GLY A 32 -18.31 -9.09 1.09
C GLY A 32 -17.43 -9.49 -0.09
N ALA A 33 -16.71 -10.62 0.01
CA ALA A 33 -15.94 -11.15 -1.11
C ALA A 33 -16.83 -11.51 -2.30
N GLU A 34 -17.96 -12.15 -2.08
CA GLU A 34 -18.92 -12.52 -3.13
C GLU A 34 -19.54 -11.32 -3.82
N ASP A 35 -19.90 -10.27 -3.09
CA ASP A 35 -20.53 -9.07 -3.66
C ASP A 35 -19.61 -8.39 -4.66
N TYR A 36 -18.35 -8.17 -4.29
CA TYR A 36 -17.36 -7.61 -5.20
C TYR A 36 -17.03 -8.54 -6.37
N ARG A 37 -17.02 -9.86 -6.14
CA ARG A 37 -16.84 -10.84 -7.22
C ARG A 37 -17.97 -10.78 -8.23
N LYS A 38 -19.22 -10.63 -7.78
CA LYS A 38 -20.41 -10.45 -8.63
C LYS A 38 -20.31 -9.14 -9.43
N MET A 39 -19.86 -8.04 -8.82
CA MET A 39 -19.60 -6.78 -9.52
C MET A 39 -18.54 -6.94 -10.61
N GLY A 40 -17.44 -7.63 -10.31
CA GLY A 40 -16.39 -7.98 -11.28
C GLY A 40 -16.94 -8.80 -12.45
N ASN A 41 -17.70 -9.86 -12.15
CA ASN A 41 -18.33 -10.72 -13.16
C ASN A 41 -19.30 -9.93 -14.06
N GLY A 42 -20.11 -9.04 -13.49
CA GLY A 42 -21.06 -8.23 -14.25
C GLY A 42 -20.38 -7.34 -15.28
N LEU A 43 -19.24 -6.74 -14.94
CA LEU A 43 -18.44 -5.94 -15.88
C LEU A 43 -17.67 -6.80 -16.88
N TYR A 44 -17.11 -7.93 -16.44
CA TYR A 44 -16.34 -8.83 -17.29
C TYR A 44 -17.19 -9.48 -18.39
N CYS A 45 -18.42 -9.88 -18.07
CA CYS A 45 -19.37 -10.43 -19.03
C CYS A 45 -20.09 -9.36 -19.88
N GLY A 46 -19.89 -8.07 -19.57
CA GLY A 46 -20.54 -6.96 -20.27
C GLY A 46 -19.78 -6.47 -21.51
N PRO A 47 -20.36 -5.53 -22.27
CA PRO A 47 -19.66 -4.88 -23.37
C PRO A 47 -18.50 -4.01 -22.84
N ASP A 48 -17.48 -3.83 -23.69
CA ASP A 48 -16.31 -2.97 -23.45
C ASP A 48 -15.42 -3.37 -22.27
N MET A 49 -15.23 -4.68 -22.05
CA MET A 49 -14.34 -5.22 -21.02
C MET A 49 -12.97 -4.52 -20.98
N TYR A 50 -12.32 -4.32 -22.14
CA TYR A 50 -11.00 -3.70 -22.23
C TYR A 50 -10.96 -2.25 -21.70
N ASN A 51 -12.01 -1.45 -21.93
CA ASN A 51 -12.09 -0.07 -21.41
C ASN A 51 -12.36 -0.03 -19.90
N LYS A 52 -12.81 -1.16 -19.32
CA LYS A 52 -13.16 -1.30 -17.91
C LYS A 52 -12.16 -2.18 -17.15
N LEU A 53 -11.05 -2.55 -17.77
CA LEU A 53 -10.11 -3.55 -17.26
C LEU A 53 -9.61 -3.22 -15.85
N ASP A 54 -9.13 -1.99 -15.62
CA ASP A 54 -8.67 -1.56 -14.29
C ASP A 54 -9.76 -1.68 -13.22
N LYS A 55 -11.01 -1.37 -13.58
CA LYS A 55 -12.15 -1.47 -12.66
C LYS A 55 -12.54 -2.92 -12.37
N ILE A 56 -12.48 -3.79 -13.38
CA ILE A 56 -12.71 -5.23 -13.23
C ILE A 56 -11.65 -5.85 -12.32
N ILE A 57 -10.37 -5.55 -12.57
CA ILE A 57 -9.25 -5.99 -11.74
C ILE A 57 -9.40 -5.46 -10.31
N ALA A 58 -9.78 -4.19 -10.14
CA ALA A 58 -10.04 -3.63 -8.81
C ALA A 58 -11.14 -4.38 -8.07
N TYR A 59 -12.28 -4.69 -8.72
CA TYR A 59 -13.36 -5.45 -8.07
C TYR A 59 -12.94 -6.87 -7.68
N TYR A 60 -12.23 -7.60 -8.53
CA TYR A 60 -11.70 -8.91 -8.12
C TYR A 60 -10.64 -8.80 -7.02
N THR A 61 -9.82 -7.76 -7.04
CA THR A 61 -8.84 -7.50 -5.97
C THR A 61 -9.52 -7.15 -4.65
N GLN A 62 -10.63 -6.41 -4.66
CA GLN A 62 -11.47 -6.15 -3.48
C GLN A 62 -12.11 -7.44 -2.96
N SER A 63 -12.61 -8.30 -3.85
CA SER A 63 -13.12 -9.62 -3.51
C SER A 63 -12.07 -10.46 -2.77
N ILE A 64 -10.86 -10.56 -3.35
CA ILE A 64 -9.70 -11.26 -2.75
C ILE A 64 -9.32 -10.65 -1.40
N THR A 65 -9.32 -9.32 -1.31
CA THR A 65 -8.98 -8.59 -0.08
C THR A 65 -9.98 -8.80 1.04
N LEU A 66 -11.26 -8.98 0.72
CA LEU A 66 -12.32 -9.25 1.70
C LEU A 66 -12.50 -10.73 2.02
N ALA A 67 -11.96 -11.64 1.22
CA ALA A 67 -12.14 -13.06 1.45
C ALA A 67 -11.40 -13.53 2.72
N PRO A 68 -12.02 -14.39 3.55
CA PRO A 68 -11.32 -15.03 4.67
C PRO A 68 -10.12 -15.85 4.18
N GLN A 69 -9.08 -15.94 5.01
CA GLN A 69 -7.89 -16.73 4.68
C GLN A 69 -8.24 -18.21 4.50
N LYS A 70 -7.53 -18.88 3.60
CA LYS A 70 -7.69 -20.32 3.31
C LYS A 70 -9.13 -20.73 2.95
N SER A 71 -9.90 -19.82 2.35
CA SER A 71 -11.31 -20.04 2.01
C SER A 71 -11.55 -20.30 0.53
N GLU A 72 -12.68 -20.93 0.20
CA GLU A 72 -13.13 -21.11 -1.17
C GLU A 72 -13.39 -19.75 -1.84
N ALA A 73 -13.93 -18.78 -1.10
CA ALA A 73 -14.16 -17.43 -1.62
C ALA A 73 -12.86 -16.76 -2.10
N LEU A 74 -11.75 -16.98 -1.38
CA LEU A 74 -10.42 -16.48 -1.78
C LEU A 74 -9.93 -17.20 -3.05
N ALA A 75 -10.10 -18.52 -3.12
CA ALA A 75 -9.75 -19.31 -4.30
C ALA A 75 -10.52 -18.85 -5.55
N LEU A 76 -11.84 -18.64 -5.42
CA LEU A 76 -12.71 -18.14 -6.48
C LEU A 76 -12.32 -16.74 -6.93
N GLY A 77 -11.93 -15.86 -6.00
CA GLY A 77 -11.43 -14.51 -6.31
C GLY A 77 -10.22 -14.54 -7.24
N TYR A 78 -9.18 -15.30 -6.88
CA TYR A 78 -7.98 -15.49 -7.72
C TYR A 78 -8.32 -16.18 -9.06
N ALA A 79 -9.16 -17.20 -9.04
CA ALA A 79 -9.57 -17.91 -10.26
C ALA A 79 -10.39 -17.03 -11.23
N ASN A 80 -11.18 -16.09 -10.72
CA ASN A 80 -11.89 -15.12 -11.55
C ASN A 80 -10.96 -14.01 -12.06
N ARG A 81 -10.06 -13.48 -11.23
CA ARG A 81 -9.07 -12.47 -11.66
C ARG A 81 -8.13 -13.02 -12.75
N SER A 82 -7.66 -14.27 -12.62
CA SER A 82 -6.86 -14.93 -13.67
C SER A 82 -7.60 -15.08 -15.00
N ALA A 83 -8.94 -15.16 -15.02
CA ALA A 83 -9.72 -15.19 -16.26
C ALA A 83 -9.55 -13.89 -17.05
N VAL A 84 -9.67 -12.78 -16.34
CA VAL A 84 -9.51 -11.44 -16.92
C VAL A 84 -8.08 -11.19 -17.35
N LEU A 85 -7.10 -11.59 -16.53
CA LEU A 85 -5.68 -11.47 -16.84
C LEU A 85 -5.31 -12.24 -18.11
N PHE A 86 -5.88 -13.43 -18.30
CA PHE A 86 -5.71 -14.22 -19.52
C PHE A 86 -6.25 -13.48 -20.75
N ASP A 87 -7.48 -12.97 -20.69
CA ASP A 87 -8.09 -12.23 -21.82
C ASP A 87 -7.37 -10.89 -22.08
N ALA A 88 -6.82 -10.27 -21.03
CA ALA A 88 -5.99 -9.09 -21.12
C ALA A 88 -4.56 -9.38 -21.64
N ARG A 89 -4.22 -10.65 -21.88
CA ARG A 89 -2.89 -11.11 -22.35
C ARG A 89 -1.77 -10.78 -21.37
N VAL A 90 -2.04 -10.88 -20.08
CA VAL A 90 -1.05 -10.74 -18.99
C VAL A 90 -0.77 -12.13 -18.42
N TYR A 91 -0.12 -12.98 -19.22
CA TYR A 91 -0.07 -14.42 -18.97
C TYR A 91 0.74 -14.78 -17.72
N ARG A 92 1.82 -14.05 -17.41
CA ARG A 92 2.63 -14.28 -16.20
C ARG A 92 1.83 -14.01 -14.92
N ASP A 93 1.11 -12.89 -14.87
CA ASP A 93 0.21 -12.54 -13.76
C ASP A 93 -0.94 -13.54 -13.62
N CYS A 94 -1.47 -14.00 -14.77
CA CYS A 94 -2.50 -15.03 -14.80
C CYS A 94 -2.01 -16.33 -14.15
N LEU A 95 -0.80 -16.79 -14.48
CA LEU A 95 -0.21 -18.00 -13.88
C LEU A 95 -0.03 -17.87 -12.36
N GLN A 96 0.37 -16.69 -11.88
CA GLN A 96 0.49 -16.43 -10.44
C GLN A 96 -0.87 -16.57 -9.72
N ASP A 97 -1.94 -16.00 -10.28
CA ASP A 97 -3.27 -16.13 -9.69
C ASP A 97 -3.83 -17.56 -9.80
N ILE A 98 -3.52 -18.29 -10.86
CA ILE A 98 -3.87 -19.72 -10.98
C ILE A 98 -3.21 -20.52 -9.86
N ALA A 99 -1.90 -20.35 -9.66
CA ALA A 99 -1.17 -21.06 -8.60
C ALA A 99 -1.78 -20.78 -7.23
N ARG A 100 -2.02 -19.50 -6.89
CA ARG A 100 -2.68 -19.10 -5.62
C ARG A 100 -4.07 -19.71 -5.46
N ALA A 101 -4.86 -19.78 -6.53
CA ALA A 101 -6.18 -20.39 -6.47
C ALA A 101 -6.10 -21.89 -6.19
N LEU A 102 -5.16 -22.60 -6.81
CA LEU A 102 -4.99 -24.05 -6.67
C LEU A 102 -4.40 -24.49 -5.32
N GLU A 103 -3.68 -23.60 -4.63
CA GLU A 103 -3.21 -23.81 -3.24
C GLU A 103 -4.33 -23.68 -2.18
N LEU A 104 -5.51 -23.22 -2.59
CA LEU A 104 -6.68 -22.98 -1.74
C LEU A 104 -7.77 -24.04 -2.00
N PRO A 105 -8.84 -24.11 -1.18
CA PRO A 105 -9.94 -25.04 -1.43
C PRO A 105 -10.78 -24.61 -2.65
N TYR A 106 -10.20 -24.75 -3.84
CA TYR A 106 -10.84 -24.45 -5.11
C TYR A 106 -11.73 -25.62 -5.55
N PRO A 107 -12.99 -25.38 -5.99
CA PRO A 107 -13.92 -26.48 -6.29
C PRO A 107 -13.45 -27.37 -7.45
N ASP A 108 -13.49 -28.69 -7.24
CA ASP A 108 -13.00 -29.67 -8.22
C ASP A 108 -13.70 -29.56 -9.58
N HIS A 109 -15.01 -29.33 -9.59
CA HIS A 109 -15.79 -29.14 -10.82
C HIS A 109 -15.37 -27.90 -11.65
N LEU A 110 -14.54 -27.01 -11.09
CA LEU A 110 -13.97 -25.85 -11.78
C LEU A 110 -12.49 -26.02 -12.15
N LYS A 111 -11.78 -27.02 -11.59
CA LYS A 111 -10.34 -27.22 -11.80
C LYS A 111 -9.99 -27.48 -13.25
N THR A 112 -10.79 -28.24 -13.99
CA THR A 112 -10.61 -28.45 -15.43
C THR A 112 -10.44 -27.12 -16.18
N LYS A 113 -11.26 -26.11 -15.86
CA LYS A 113 -11.22 -24.80 -16.53
C LYS A 113 -9.94 -24.02 -16.21
N ILE A 114 -9.46 -24.09 -14.97
CA ILE A 114 -8.27 -23.33 -14.53
C ILE A 114 -6.98 -23.96 -15.08
N TYR A 115 -6.89 -25.29 -15.13
CA TYR A 115 -5.76 -26.00 -15.72
C TYR A 115 -5.67 -25.84 -17.24
N ILE A 116 -6.80 -25.82 -17.95
CA ILE A 116 -6.81 -25.45 -19.38
C ILE A 116 -6.22 -24.05 -19.56
N ARG A 117 -6.61 -23.08 -18.73
CA ARG A 117 -6.06 -21.72 -18.78
C ARG A 117 -4.55 -21.70 -18.50
N GLN A 118 -4.09 -22.49 -17.53
CA GLN A 118 -2.68 -22.65 -17.20
C GLN A 118 -1.87 -23.15 -18.39
N ALA A 119 -2.30 -24.26 -19.01
CA ALA A 119 -1.66 -24.82 -20.20
C ALA A 119 -1.59 -23.79 -21.34
N ARG A 120 -2.68 -23.06 -21.61
CA ARG A 120 -2.69 -22.01 -22.65
C ARG A 120 -1.71 -20.87 -22.36
N CYS A 121 -1.62 -20.42 -21.10
CA CYS A 121 -0.62 -19.40 -20.74
C CYS A 121 0.79 -19.88 -21.04
N LEU A 122 1.13 -21.12 -20.65
CA LEU A 122 2.46 -21.70 -20.84
C LEU A 122 2.78 -21.91 -22.32
N MET A 123 1.83 -22.41 -23.11
CA MET A 123 1.96 -22.54 -24.57
C MET A 123 2.19 -21.21 -25.27
N VAL A 124 1.62 -20.11 -24.77
CA VAL A 124 1.85 -18.77 -25.32
C VAL A 124 3.19 -18.17 -24.87
N LEU A 125 3.62 -18.45 -23.64
CA LEU A 125 4.84 -17.88 -23.06
C LEU A 125 6.13 -18.58 -23.52
N ARG A 126 6.05 -19.86 -23.92
CA ARG A 126 7.21 -20.60 -24.39
C ARG A 126 7.79 -19.97 -25.66
N LYS A 127 9.10 -19.88 -25.74
CA LYS A 127 9.84 -19.38 -26.91
C LYS A 127 10.31 -20.51 -27.83
N SER A 128 10.25 -21.74 -27.34
CA SER A 128 10.56 -22.97 -28.07
C SER A 128 9.67 -24.10 -27.58
N THR A 129 9.55 -25.16 -28.38
CA THR A 129 8.73 -26.34 -28.05
C THR A 129 9.14 -27.07 -26.77
N ASP A 130 10.41 -26.95 -26.36
CA ASP A 130 10.94 -27.59 -25.15
C ASP A 130 10.74 -26.74 -23.89
N GLU A 131 10.50 -25.43 -24.02
CA GLU A 131 10.26 -24.55 -22.86
C GLU A 131 8.84 -24.78 -22.35
N TYR A 132 8.70 -25.02 -21.04
CA TYR A 132 7.45 -25.35 -20.35
C TYR A 132 6.74 -26.65 -20.80
N LYS A 133 7.41 -27.52 -21.55
CA LYS A 133 6.78 -28.73 -22.12
C LYS A 133 6.18 -29.64 -21.04
N ASP A 134 6.91 -29.87 -19.96
CA ASP A 134 6.47 -30.74 -18.87
C ASP A 134 5.33 -30.08 -18.09
N GLU A 135 5.43 -28.78 -17.79
CA GLU A 135 4.40 -28.02 -17.08
C GLU A 135 3.09 -27.92 -17.88
N ILE A 136 3.16 -27.83 -19.21
CA ILE A 136 1.99 -27.91 -20.09
C ILE A 136 1.36 -29.31 -19.99
N GLY A 137 2.18 -30.36 -20.08
CA GLY A 137 1.74 -31.75 -19.94
C GLY A 137 1.06 -32.02 -18.61
N ASP A 138 1.65 -31.56 -17.51
CA ASP A 138 1.13 -31.68 -16.15
C ASP A 138 -0.21 -30.93 -16.00
N ALA A 139 -0.32 -29.72 -16.54
CA ALA A 139 -1.56 -28.96 -16.52
C ALA A 139 -2.67 -29.67 -17.31
N LEU A 140 -2.38 -30.20 -18.50
CA LEU A 140 -3.37 -30.93 -19.31
C LEU A 140 -3.79 -32.25 -18.64
N LYS A 141 -2.85 -32.97 -18.05
CA LYS A 141 -3.14 -34.18 -17.27
C LYS A 141 -4.05 -33.87 -16.09
N ALA A 142 -3.73 -32.83 -15.31
CA ALA A 142 -4.56 -32.39 -14.18
C ALA A 142 -5.96 -31.95 -14.66
N ALA A 143 -6.07 -31.24 -15.79
CA ALA A 143 -7.36 -30.90 -16.37
C ALA A 143 -8.21 -32.14 -16.71
N TYR A 144 -7.57 -33.20 -17.23
CA TYR A 144 -8.23 -34.47 -17.56
C TYR A 144 -8.68 -35.23 -16.30
N GLU A 145 -7.87 -35.27 -15.24
CA GLU A 145 -8.21 -35.92 -13.97
C GLU A 145 -9.51 -35.37 -13.36
N TYR A 146 -9.70 -34.05 -13.42
CA TYR A 146 -10.91 -33.39 -12.92
C TYR A 146 -12.09 -33.39 -13.89
N LEU A 147 -11.95 -33.95 -15.09
CA LEU A 147 -13.02 -33.98 -16.11
C LEU A 147 -14.24 -34.79 -15.65
N SER A 148 -14.03 -35.79 -14.79
CA SER A 148 -15.10 -36.60 -14.19
C SER A 148 -16.06 -35.78 -13.32
N SER A 149 -15.59 -34.68 -12.73
CA SER A 149 -16.38 -33.76 -11.91
C SER A 149 -17.12 -32.70 -12.74
N VAL A 150 -16.99 -32.73 -14.07
CA VAL A 150 -17.59 -31.75 -14.99
C VAL A 150 -18.74 -32.41 -15.78
N PRO A 151 -19.89 -31.73 -15.97
CA PRO A 151 -20.98 -32.27 -16.78
C PRO A 151 -20.57 -32.66 -18.21
N LEU A 152 -21.15 -33.76 -18.69
CA LEU A 152 -21.04 -34.19 -20.09
C LEU A 152 -21.54 -33.09 -21.02
N GLY A 153 -20.81 -32.81 -22.11
CA GLY A 153 -21.14 -31.76 -23.09
C GLY A 153 -20.81 -30.32 -22.65
N SER A 154 -20.16 -30.13 -21.50
CA SER A 154 -19.73 -28.79 -21.06
C SER A 154 -18.68 -28.17 -22.00
N GLU A 155 -18.65 -26.84 -22.04
CA GLU A 155 -17.66 -26.09 -22.82
C GLU A 155 -16.22 -26.42 -22.41
N SER A 156 -15.98 -26.68 -21.12
CA SER A 156 -14.67 -27.07 -20.59
C SER A 156 -14.16 -28.38 -21.21
N ARG A 157 -15.04 -29.36 -21.43
CA ARG A 157 -14.67 -30.65 -22.05
C ARG A 157 -14.23 -30.45 -23.50
N ARG A 158 -15.03 -29.73 -24.28
CA ARG A 158 -14.70 -29.41 -25.67
C ARG A 158 -13.38 -28.64 -25.79
N LYS A 159 -13.14 -27.67 -24.90
CA LYS A 159 -11.88 -26.89 -24.88
C LYS A 159 -10.66 -27.74 -24.50
N LEU A 160 -10.84 -28.76 -23.65
CA LEU A 160 -9.76 -29.68 -23.31
C LEU A 160 -9.39 -30.56 -24.50
N GLU A 161 -10.39 -31.12 -25.19
CA GLU A 161 -10.19 -31.92 -26.40
C GLU A 161 -9.47 -31.08 -27.48
N GLU A 162 -9.93 -29.85 -27.72
CA GLU A 162 -9.30 -28.90 -28.66
C GLU A 162 -7.82 -28.63 -28.32
N ILE A 163 -7.49 -28.33 -27.06
CA ILE A 163 -6.11 -28.00 -26.70
C ILE A 163 -5.17 -29.22 -26.73
N MET A 164 -5.68 -30.43 -26.49
CA MET A 164 -4.87 -31.65 -26.57
C MET A 164 -4.47 -31.99 -28.00
N GLU A 165 -5.23 -31.52 -28.99
CA GLU A 165 -4.91 -31.65 -30.41
C GLU A 165 -4.01 -30.51 -30.95
N LEU A 166 -3.84 -29.43 -30.18
CA LEU A 166 -3.03 -28.28 -30.59
C LEU A 166 -1.54 -28.50 -30.30
N GLU A 167 -0.71 -28.40 -31.33
CA GLU A 167 0.75 -28.37 -31.16
C GLU A 167 1.22 -27.05 -30.55
N ASP A 168 0.65 -25.90 -30.96
CA ASP A 168 1.04 -24.56 -30.50
C ASP A 168 -0.12 -23.55 -30.53
N ILE A 169 0.03 -22.44 -29.79
CA ILE A 169 -0.91 -21.31 -29.76
C ILE A 169 -0.16 -20.03 -30.12
N THR A 170 -0.42 -19.49 -31.31
CA THR A 170 0.07 -18.15 -31.69
C THR A 170 -0.96 -17.08 -31.34
N PRO A 171 -0.68 -16.13 -30.42
CA PRO A 171 -1.59 -15.04 -30.13
C PRO A 171 -1.74 -14.10 -31.32
N THR A 172 -2.97 -13.69 -31.63
CA THR A 172 -3.25 -12.72 -32.70
C THR A 172 -2.85 -11.30 -32.35
N LYS A 173 -2.62 -11.02 -31.06
CA LYS A 173 -2.17 -9.71 -30.57
C LYS A 173 -1.04 -9.90 -29.54
N ARG A 174 -0.12 -8.93 -29.51
CA ARG A 174 1.05 -8.96 -28.61
C ARG A 174 0.67 -9.04 -27.13
N GLU A 175 1.55 -9.63 -26.33
CA GLU A 175 1.47 -9.61 -24.87
C GLU A 175 1.38 -8.16 -24.36
N PHE A 176 0.65 -7.95 -23.26
CA PHE A 176 0.67 -6.67 -22.58
C PHE A 176 1.94 -6.58 -21.73
N ASN A 177 2.85 -5.68 -22.13
CA ASN A 177 4.03 -5.36 -21.33
C ASN A 177 3.67 -4.25 -20.35
N LYS A 178 3.79 -4.55 -19.04
CA LYS A 178 3.67 -3.54 -18.01
C LYS A 178 4.76 -2.48 -18.19
N TRP A 179 4.40 -1.23 -17.99
CA TRP A 179 5.36 -0.14 -17.91
C TRP A 179 6.26 -0.34 -16.69
N GLN A 180 7.56 -0.19 -16.87
CA GLN A 180 8.55 -0.31 -15.80
C GLN A 180 9.10 1.08 -15.48
N ASP A 181 8.47 1.76 -14.52
CA ASP A 181 8.83 3.14 -14.13
C ASP A 181 10.31 3.28 -13.80
N THR A 182 10.87 2.29 -13.11
CA THR A 182 12.26 2.28 -12.65
C THR A 182 13.29 2.16 -13.78
N ALA A 183 12.90 1.64 -14.95
CA ALA A 183 13.83 1.46 -16.08
C ALA A 183 14.23 2.79 -16.74
N LEU A 184 13.42 3.84 -16.55
CA LEU A 184 13.63 5.17 -17.14
C LEU A 184 13.99 6.23 -16.11
N MET A 185 14.26 5.82 -14.86
CA MET A 185 14.65 6.75 -13.82
C MET A 185 16.02 7.36 -14.12
N PRO A 186 16.14 8.70 -14.21
CA PRO A 186 17.42 9.34 -14.41
C PRO A 186 18.31 9.19 -13.17
N SER A 187 19.61 9.46 -13.32
CA SER A 187 20.54 9.62 -12.21
C SER A 187 20.96 11.08 -12.07
N VAL A 188 21.30 11.48 -10.84
CA VAL A 188 21.99 12.73 -10.57
C VAL A 188 23.47 12.51 -10.88
N ALA A 189 24.02 13.24 -11.86
CA ALA A 189 25.38 13.02 -12.34
C ALA A 189 26.46 13.51 -11.36
N ASP A 190 26.24 14.66 -10.72
CA ASP A 190 27.14 15.27 -9.73
C ASP A 190 26.32 15.61 -8.48
N GLU A 191 26.42 14.76 -7.45
CA GLU A 191 25.62 14.87 -6.24
C GLU A 191 26.21 15.90 -5.26
N ASN A 192 25.35 16.73 -4.70
CA ASN A 192 25.72 17.69 -3.67
C ASN A 192 26.22 16.95 -2.40
N PRO A 193 27.39 17.35 -1.83
CA PRO A 193 27.97 16.66 -0.67
C PRO A 193 27.10 16.75 0.59
N GLU A 194 26.22 17.74 0.68
CA GLU A 194 25.34 18.01 1.81
C GLU A 194 23.89 17.54 1.59
N LEU A 195 23.47 17.30 0.34
CA LEU A 195 22.09 16.98 -0.02
C LEU A 195 22.00 15.66 -0.78
N LYS A 196 21.49 14.61 -0.13
CA LYS A 196 21.37 13.29 -0.75
C LYS A 196 20.32 13.30 -1.87
N GLY A 197 20.69 12.76 -3.03
CA GLY A 197 19.84 12.67 -4.21
C GLY A 197 19.62 13.99 -4.92
N VAL A 198 20.44 15.02 -4.66
CA VAL A 198 20.31 16.37 -5.24
C VAL A 198 21.61 16.75 -5.93
N SER A 199 21.52 17.43 -7.06
CA SER A 199 22.67 17.91 -7.83
C SER A 199 23.46 19.01 -7.10
N SER A 200 24.78 19.03 -7.27
CA SER A 200 25.66 20.14 -6.89
C SER A 200 25.28 21.49 -7.51
N ALA A 201 24.46 21.48 -8.57
CA ALA A 201 23.89 22.67 -9.17
C ALA A 201 22.94 23.42 -8.22
N LEU A 202 22.50 22.78 -7.13
CA LEU A 202 21.65 23.38 -6.12
C LEU A 202 22.40 23.52 -4.80
N GLU A 203 22.19 24.65 -4.13
CA GLU A 203 22.61 24.89 -2.74
C GLU A 203 21.41 25.28 -1.87
N ILE A 204 21.48 25.02 -0.57
CA ILE A 204 20.46 25.46 0.39
C ILE A 204 20.78 26.87 0.88
N LYS A 205 19.76 27.73 0.88
CA LYS A 205 19.77 29.02 1.57
C LYS A 205 18.62 29.13 2.55
N TYR A 206 18.71 30.16 3.39
CA TYR A 206 17.66 30.54 4.32
C TYR A 206 17.40 32.04 4.26
N ASP A 207 16.13 32.41 4.21
CA ASP A 207 15.68 33.76 4.48
C ASP A 207 14.34 33.74 5.25
N GLN A 208 13.90 34.89 5.77
CA GLN A 208 12.68 34.97 6.59
C GLN A 208 11.38 34.81 5.79
N ILE A 209 11.42 34.98 4.47
CA ILE A 209 10.25 34.96 3.58
C ILE A 209 9.98 33.53 3.11
N ASN A 210 11.01 32.89 2.56
CA ASN A 210 10.98 31.57 1.96
C ASN A 210 11.32 30.45 2.96
N GLY A 211 11.89 30.79 4.12
CA GLY A 211 12.47 29.80 5.02
C GLY A 211 13.67 29.11 4.38
N ARG A 212 13.85 27.82 4.68
CA ARG A 212 14.87 26.99 4.04
C ARG A 212 14.42 26.60 2.62
N HIS A 213 15.22 26.97 1.63
CA HIS A 213 14.89 26.76 0.21
C HIS A 213 16.17 26.44 -0.59
N THR A 214 16.00 25.87 -1.79
CA THR A 214 17.12 25.62 -2.70
C THR A 214 17.22 26.74 -3.73
N VAL A 215 18.46 27.09 -4.10
CA VAL A 215 18.77 28.04 -5.18
C VAL A 215 19.79 27.43 -6.11
N ALA A 216 19.88 27.94 -7.34
CA ALA A 216 20.93 27.56 -8.27
C ALA A 216 22.30 28.06 -7.77
N ALA A 217 23.28 27.16 -7.68
CA ALA A 217 24.67 27.46 -7.34
C ALA A 217 25.52 27.77 -8.59
N ARG A 218 25.00 27.41 -9.77
CA ARG A 218 25.57 27.68 -11.09
C ARG A 218 24.45 27.76 -12.14
N ASP A 219 24.81 28.11 -13.36
CA ASP A 219 23.91 27.98 -14.51
C ASP A 219 23.50 26.50 -14.69
N ILE A 220 22.22 26.29 -15.04
CA ILE A 220 21.60 24.98 -15.22
C ILE A 220 21.10 24.89 -16.66
N ASP A 221 21.59 23.90 -17.40
CA ASP A 221 21.19 23.66 -18.78
C ASP A 221 19.82 22.96 -18.85
N PRO A 222 19.02 23.24 -19.90
CA PRO A 222 17.76 22.55 -20.12
C PRO A 222 17.94 21.03 -20.21
N GLY A 223 17.20 20.29 -19.37
CA GLY A 223 17.25 18.83 -19.31
C GLY A 223 18.20 18.26 -18.25
N GLU A 224 18.96 19.09 -17.53
CA GLU A 224 19.73 18.64 -16.38
C GLU A 224 18.84 18.08 -15.25
N VAL A 225 19.27 16.97 -14.65
CA VAL A 225 18.56 16.30 -13.56
C VAL A 225 19.00 16.92 -12.24
N LEU A 226 18.11 17.70 -11.62
CA LEU A 226 18.42 18.43 -10.39
C LEU A 226 18.25 17.61 -9.11
N ALA A 227 17.31 16.66 -9.09
CA ALA A 227 17.09 15.80 -7.94
C ALA A 227 16.38 14.50 -8.32
N VAL A 228 16.76 13.42 -7.64
CA VAL A 228 16.08 12.12 -7.65
C VAL A 228 15.96 11.69 -6.20
N LEU A 229 14.76 11.86 -5.64
CA LEU A 229 14.52 11.72 -4.21
C LEU A 229 13.67 10.48 -3.93
N LYS A 230 14.15 9.64 -3.01
CA LYS A 230 13.36 8.54 -2.46
C LYS A 230 12.59 9.06 -1.24
N PRO A 231 11.26 8.90 -1.19
CA PRO A 231 10.47 9.41 -0.07
C PRO A 231 10.71 8.58 1.19
N TYR A 232 10.75 9.25 2.35
CA TYR A 232 10.76 8.58 3.66
C TYR A 232 9.57 7.63 3.83
N ALA A 233 8.39 8.10 3.41
CA ALA A 233 7.15 7.36 3.42
C ALA A 233 6.24 7.88 2.30
N ALA A 234 5.38 6.99 1.80
CA ALA A 234 4.34 7.31 0.85
C ALA A 234 3.07 6.52 1.22
N VAL A 235 1.90 7.01 0.84
CA VAL A 235 0.60 6.37 1.08
C VAL A 235 -0.23 6.45 -0.21
N LEU A 236 -0.87 5.34 -0.57
CA LEU A 236 -1.78 5.33 -1.73
C LEU A 236 -3.04 6.14 -1.46
N THR A 237 -3.44 6.95 -2.45
CA THR A 237 -4.77 7.55 -2.45
C THR A 237 -5.85 6.47 -2.63
N ARG A 238 -7.07 6.77 -2.19
CA ARG A 238 -8.18 5.80 -2.17
C ARG A 238 -8.42 5.13 -3.53
N GLY A 239 -8.31 5.88 -4.63
CA GLY A 239 -8.52 5.38 -5.99
C GLY A 239 -7.47 4.37 -6.47
N LYS A 240 -6.33 4.25 -5.77
CA LYS A 240 -5.21 3.39 -6.17
C LYS A 240 -5.00 2.16 -5.26
N LYS A 241 -5.69 2.09 -4.11
CA LYS A 241 -5.54 1.02 -3.09
C LYS A 241 -5.59 -0.41 -3.64
N PHE A 242 -6.40 -0.66 -4.67
CA PHE A 242 -6.64 -2.01 -5.21
C PHE A 242 -6.05 -2.24 -6.60
N THR A 243 -5.22 -1.30 -7.08
CA THR A 243 -4.56 -1.38 -8.39
C THR A 243 -3.05 -1.15 -8.30
N HIS A 244 -2.55 -0.68 -7.15
CA HIS A 244 -1.13 -0.37 -6.93
C HIS A 244 -0.65 -1.03 -5.63
N CYS A 245 0.65 -1.31 -5.57
CA CYS A 245 1.27 -1.89 -4.39
C CYS A 245 1.38 -0.86 -3.28
N ALA A 246 0.94 -1.18 -2.06
CA ALA A 246 1.00 -0.28 -0.91
C ALA A 246 2.42 0.00 -0.36
N TYR A 247 3.46 -0.61 -0.95
CA TYR A 247 4.87 -0.41 -0.61
C TYR A 247 5.62 0.31 -1.73
N CYS A 248 5.77 -0.30 -2.91
CA CYS A 248 6.52 0.31 -4.02
C CYS A 248 5.71 1.28 -4.88
N MET A 249 4.40 1.38 -4.66
CA MET A 249 3.46 2.21 -5.43
C MET A 249 3.30 1.81 -6.91
N GLU A 250 4.02 0.81 -7.41
CA GLU A 250 3.85 0.32 -8.79
C GLU A 250 2.47 -0.31 -9.01
N GLN A 251 1.95 -0.17 -10.22
CA GLN A 251 0.72 -0.81 -10.64
C GLN A 251 0.86 -2.34 -10.58
N THR A 252 -0.15 -3.01 -10.01
CA THR A 252 -0.21 -4.47 -9.95
C THR A 252 -1.63 -4.97 -10.16
N TRP A 253 -1.78 -5.92 -11.09
CA TRP A 253 -3.06 -6.57 -11.37
C TRP A 253 -3.17 -7.97 -10.76
N SER A 254 -2.04 -8.59 -10.40
CA SER A 254 -1.96 -9.88 -9.69
C SER A 254 -1.42 -9.67 -8.26
N SER A 255 -2.12 -8.82 -7.51
CA SER A 255 -1.70 -8.40 -6.18
C SER A 255 -2.06 -9.39 -5.06
N LEU A 256 -1.28 -9.38 -3.99
CA LEU A 256 -1.49 -10.14 -2.75
C LEU A 256 -2.14 -9.25 -1.68
N PRO A 257 -3.24 -9.67 -1.03
CA PRO A 257 -3.85 -8.89 0.04
C PRO A 257 -3.04 -9.00 1.35
N CYS A 258 -3.24 -8.04 2.25
CA CYS A 258 -2.91 -8.27 3.67
C CYS A 258 -3.75 -9.44 4.22
N GLU A 259 -3.14 -10.25 5.09
CA GLU A 259 -3.81 -11.40 5.71
C GLU A 259 -4.81 -10.99 6.79
N THR A 260 -4.62 -9.81 7.39
CA THR A 260 -5.41 -9.34 8.53
C THR A 260 -6.39 -8.24 8.16
N CYS A 261 -5.94 -7.15 7.53
CA CYS A 261 -6.83 -6.04 7.14
C CYS A 261 -7.34 -6.16 5.70
N CYS A 262 -8.30 -5.30 5.35
CA CYS A 262 -8.94 -5.23 4.03
C CYS A 262 -8.51 -4.00 3.21
N GLU A 263 -7.41 -3.34 3.59
CA GLU A 263 -7.12 -1.98 3.14
C GLU A 263 -5.96 -1.87 2.14
N VAL A 264 -5.11 -2.89 2.05
CA VAL A 264 -3.87 -2.84 1.27
C VAL A 264 -3.60 -4.13 0.51
N VAL A 265 -2.94 -3.97 -0.63
CA VAL A 265 -2.43 -5.06 -1.46
C VAL A 265 -0.97 -4.80 -1.85
N TYR A 266 -0.26 -5.86 -2.20
CA TYR A 266 1.16 -5.84 -2.54
C TYR A 266 1.43 -6.52 -3.87
N CYS A 267 2.43 -6.08 -4.62
CA CYS A 267 2.77 -6.70 -5.91
C CYS A 267 3.42 -8.10 -5.76
N GLY A 268 3.93 -8.43 -4.57
CA GLY A 268 4.56 -9.72 -4.28
C GLY A 268 4.98 -9.82 -2.82
N GLU A 269 5.46 -10.99 -2.41
CA GLU A 269 5.80 -11.29 -1.01
C GLU A 269 6.90 -10.36 -0.47
N SER A 270 7.93 -10.03 -1.27
CA SER A 270 8.99 -9.11 -0.85
C SER A 270 8.45 -7.73 -0.42
N CYS A 271 7.51 -7.15 -1.17
CA CYS A 271 6.89 -5.87 -0.79
C CYS A 271 5.96 -6.00 0.42
N LYS A 272 5.26 -7.13 0.54
CA LYS A 272 4.39 -7.43 1.69
C LYS A 272 5.22 -7.56 2.98
N SER A 273 6.31 -8.31 2.95
CA SER A 273 7.22 -8.49 4.09
C SER A 273 7.91 -7.19 4.50
N ARG A 274 8.46 -6.43 3.54
CA ARG A 274 9.10 -5.14 3.85
C ARG A 274 8.11 -4.12 4.41
N ALA A 275 6.90 -4.04 3.87
CA ALA A 275 5.87 -3.18 4.44
C ALA A 275 5.55 -3.56 5.89
N TYR A 276 5.39 -4.86 6.16
CA TYR A 276 5.15 -5.37 7.52
C TYR A 276 6.28 -5.00 8.49
N GLU A 277 7.53 -5.21 8.08
CA GLU A 277 8.71 -4.88 8.87
C GLU A 277 8.90 -3.38 9.08
N GLU A 278 8.58 -2.53 8.10
CA GLU A 278 8.84 -1.09 8.20
C GLU A 278 7.70 -0.31 8.86
N TYR A 279 6.44 -0.75 8.73
CA TYR A 279 5.31 0.03 9.27
C TYR A 279 4.02 -0.76 9.49
N HIS A 280 3.71 -1.73 8.63
CA HIS A 280 2.38 -2.32 8.52
C HIS A 280 2.01 -3.24 9.69
N ASP A 281 2.97 -3.84 10.39
CA ASP A 281 2.71 -4.60 11.62
C ASP A 281 1.94 -3.80 12.69
N ILE A 282 2.24 -2.50 12.82
CA ILE A 282 1.60 -1.59 13.78
C ILE A 282 0.38 -0.91 13.15
N GLU A 283 0.49 -0.29 11.97
CA GLU A 283 -0.66 0.43 11.39
C GLU A 283 -1.81 -0.51 10.98
N CYS A 284 -1.55 -1.78 10.64
CA CYS A 284 -2.60 -2.71 10.22
C CYS A 284 -3.69 -2.92 11.29
N GLN A 285 -3.34 -2.84 12.57
CA GLN A 285 -4.31 -3.01 13.66
C GLN A 285 -5.26 -1.82 13.77
N VAL A 286 -4.80 -0.61 13.44
CA VAL A 286 -5.60 0.62 13.51
C VAL A 286 -6.31 0.93 12.20
N MET A 287 -5.71 0.57 11.05
CA MET A 287 -6.26 0.85 9.72
C MET A 287 -7.67 0.30 9.50
N ARG A 288 -8.02 -0.82 10.13
CA ARG A 288 -9.37 -1.41 10.00
C ARG A 288 -10.48 -0.59 10.65
N TYR A 289 -10.13 0.32 11.55
CA TYR A 289 -11.04 1.24 12.26
C TYR A 289 -11.10 2.62 11.59
N LEU A 290 -10.27 2.83 10.57
CA LEU A 290 -10.19 4.10 9.87
C LEU A 290 -11.21 4.10 8.71
N SER A 291 -12.26 4.91 8.84
CA SER A 291 -13.31 5.06 7.82
C SER A 291 -12.74 5.54 6.47
N PRO A 292 -13.24 5.12 5.30
CA PRO A 292 -12.66 5.45 3.99
C PRO A 292 -12.94 6.89 3.50
N SER A 293 -12.69 7.91 4.33
CA SER A 293 -12.74 9.34 3.95
C SER A 293 -11.35 9.87 3.55
N ASP A 294 -11.26 11.01 2.87
CA ASP A 294 -9.97 11.61 2.49
C ASP A 294 -9.16 12.10 3.71
N ILE A 295 -9.87 12.50 4.78
CA ILE A 295 -9.30 12.78 6.11
C ILE A 295 -8.44 11.60 6.60
N THR A 296 -8.85 10.38 6.27
CA THR A 296 -8.17 9.16 6.70
C THR A 296 -6.82 8.94 6.03
N VAL A 297 -6.61 9.45 4.82
CA VAL A 297 -5.29 9.35 4.15
C VAL A 297 -4.25 10.17 4.93
N HIS A 298 -4.60 11.37 5.35
CA HIS A 298 -3.70 12.21 6.16
C HIS A 298 -3.41 11.60 7.53
N VAL A 299 -4.42 11.02 8.18
CA VAL A 299 -4.24 10.32 9.46
C VAL A 299 -3.34 9.10 9.30
N LEU A 300 -3.58 8.27 8.29
CA LEU A 300 -2.75 7.12 7.98
C LEU A 300 -1.30 7.53 7.68
N PHE A 301 -1.11 8.61 6.92
CA PHE A 301 0.23 9.12 6.63
C PHE A 301 0.93 9.60 7.90
N GLY A 302 0.22 10.32 8.79
CA GLY A 302 0.74 10.70 10.11
C GLY A 302 1.15 9.49 10.96
N ILE A 303 0.32 8.45 11.01
CA ILE A 303 0.64 7.19 11.71
C ILE A 303 1.86 6.51 11.07
N ARG A 304 1.93 6.45 9.74
CA ARG A 304 3.06 5.81 9.05
C ARG A 304 4.39 6.52 9.30
N LEU A 305 4.39 7.87 9.28
CA LEU A 305 5.57 8.67 9.63
C LEU A 305 6.00 8.39 11.07
N LEU A 306 5.05 8.35 12.01
CA LEU A 306 5.33 7.98 13.40
C LEU A 306 5.94 6.59 13.53
N VAL A 307 5.33 5.57 12.90
CA VAL A 307 5.79 4.18 13.06
C VAL A 307 7.21 4.01 12.51
N LYS A 308 7.49 4.58 11.33
CA LYS A 308 8.85 4.57 10.77
C LYS A 308 9.84 5.28 11.68
N ALA A 309 9.48 6.46 12.21
CA ALA A 309 10.32 7.20 13.15
C ALA A 309 10.59 6.42 14.44
N PHE A 310 9.57 5.75 14.97
CA PHE A 310 9.66 4.90 16.14
C PHE A 310 10.60 3.71 15.90
N LYS A 311 10.48 3.02 14.76
CA LYS A 311 11.34 1.89 14.41
C LYS A 311 12.79 2.32 14.16
N GLU A 312 12.99 3.46 13.49
CA GLU A 312 14.31 4.05 13.30
C GLU A 312 14.99 4.43 14.62
N ALA A 313 14.23 4.88 15.62
CA ALA A 313 14.75 5.22 16.95
C ALA A 313 14.86 4.01 17.90
N GLY A 314 14.05 2.97 17.71
CA GLY A 314 14.02 1.74 18.51
C GLY A 314 13.17 1.80 19.79
N SER A 315 12.84 2.98 20.31
CA SER A 315 11.91 3.14 21.45
C SER A 315 11.33 4.55 21.50
N ILE A 316 10.24 4.74 22.27
CA ILE A 316 9.65 6.07 22.51
C ILE A 316 10.67 7.00 23.17
N GLN A 317 11.44 6.51 24.15
CA GLN A 317 12.46 7.32 24.83
C GLN A 317 13.61 7.72 23.89
N ALA A 318 14.08 6.80 23.05
CA ALA A 318 15.09 7.12 22.05
C ALA A 318 14.56 8.13 21.01
N LEU A 319 13.30 8.02 20.62
CA LEU A 319 12.65 8.98 19.72
C LEU A 319 12.57 10.39 20.34
N ARG A 320 12.24 10.49 21.64
CA ARG A 320 12.28 11.78 22.37
C ARG A 320 13.69 12.38 22.36
N ASN A 321 14.70 11.57 22.65
CA ASN A 321 16.08 12.04 22.69
C ASN A 321 16.53 12.52 21.30
N LYS A 322 16.21 11.78 20.25
CA LYS A 322 16.48 12.16 18.86
C LYS A 322 15.81 13.49 18.48
N ILE A 323 14.56 13.71 18.90
CA ILE A 323 13.86 14.97 18.64
C ILE A 323 14.52 16.13 19.40
N LYS A 324 14.88 15.94 20.67
CA LYS A 324 15.61 16.96 21.45
C LYS A 324 16.95 17.32 20.80
N GLU A 325 17.66 16.33 20.26
CA GLU A 325 18.90 16.55 19.51
C GLU A 325 18.64 17.41 18.26
N ILE A 326 17.63 17.07 17.45
CA ILE A 326 17.26 17.85 16.27
C ILE A 326 16.89 19.30 16.65
N GLU A 327 16.10 19.48 17.71
CA GLU A 327 15.63 20.78 18.19
C GLU A 327 16.74 21.61 18.86
N SER A 328 17.84 20.99 19.28
CA SER A 328 19.00 21.70 19.82
C SER A 328 19.81 22.44 18.75
N CYS A 329 19.61 22.10 17.47
CA CYS A 329 20.26 22.78 16.35
C CYS A 329 19.64 24.16 16.13
N THR A 330 20.44 25.21 16.31
CA THR A 330 20.02 26.61 16.13
C THR A 330 20.23 27.13 14.71
N ASP A 331 21.01 26.42 13.89
CA ASP A 331 21.23 26.78 12.49
C ASP A 331 20.00 26.37 11.64
N PRO A 332 19.27 27.34 11.07
CA PRO A 332 18.06 27.06 10.31
C PRO A 332 18.32 26.30 9.00
N ILE A 333 19.56 26.32 8.48
CA ILE A 333 19.96 25.54 7.30
C ILE A 333 20.21 24.10 7.72
N LYS A 334 21.02 23.90 8.77
CA LYS A 334 21.53 22.58 9.19
C LYS A 334 20.56 21.79 10.07
N MET A 335 19.43 22.36 10.47
CA MET A 335 18.42 21.65 11.24
C MET A 335 17.97 20.36 10.53
N GLY A 336 18.09 19.21 11.18
CA GLY A 336 17.71 17.91 10.60
C GLY A 336 18.78 17.24 9.73
N PHE A 337 19.96 17.86 9.62
CA PHE A 337 21.13 17.20 9.05
C PHE A 337 21.61 16.09 10.00
N THR A 338 21.98 14.96 9.44
CA THR A 338 22.61 13.85 10.15
C THR A 338 23.94 13.57 9.48
N GLN A 339 25.02 13.50 10.26
CA GLN A 339 26.38 13.28 9.73
C GLN A 339 26.77 14.30 8.63
N GLY A 340 26.35 15.56 8.79
CA GLY A 340 26.65 16.63 7.83
C GLY A 340 25.81 16.61 6.55
N ARG A 341 24.83 15.71 6.42
CA ARG A 341 23.96 15.62 5.23
C ARG A 341 22.48 15.72 5.59
N LEU A 342 21.72 16.40 4.74
CA LEU A 342 20.27 16.31 4.74
C LEU A 342 19.86 15.07 3.95
N ASP A 343 19.28 14.09 4.65
CA ASP A 343 18.78 12.86 4.06
C ASP A 343 17.25 12.81 4.16
N GLY A 344 16.58 12.83 3.00
CA GLY A 344 15.13 12.68 2.91
C GLY A 344 14.61 11.30 3.31
N GLU A 345 15.49 10.32 3.48
CA GLU A 345 15.19 8.97 4.00
C GLU A 345 15.42 8.85 5.52
N SER A 346 15.83 9.93 6.20
CA SER A 346 15.97 9.98 7.67
C SER A 346 14.81 10.72 8.32
N TYR A 347 14.39 10.27 9.51
CA TYR A 347 13.36 10.97 10.26
C TYR A 347 13.76 12.41 10.61
N ALA A 348 15.06 12.69 10.76
CA ALA A 348 15.54 14.03 11.06
C ALA A 348 15.21 15.03 9.95
N GLY A 349 15.37 14.62 8.67
CA GLY A 349 14.96 15.42 7.53
C GLY A 349 13.46 15.70 7.55
N VAL A 350 12.65 14.66 7.78
CA VAL A 350 11.19 14.77 7.82
C VAL A 350 10.69 15.65 8.96
N TYR A 351 11.23 15.49 10.17
CA TYR A 351 10.77 16.22 11.36
C TYR A 351 10.90 17.75 11.20
N THR A 352 11.89 18.19 10.43
CA THR A 352 12.20 19.61 10.20
C THR A 352 11.41 20.25 9.07
N LEU A 353 10.58 19.48 8.37
CA LEU A 353 9.67 20.02 7.36
C LEU A 353 8.65 20.99 7.98
N ILE A 354 8.27 21.98 7.19
CA ILE A 354 7.44 23.09 7.66
C ILE A 354 6.01 22.61 7.96
N THR A 355 5.43 23.12 9.04
CA THR A 355 4.03 22.81 9.42
C THR A 355 3.07 23.95 9.14
N ASN A 356 3.59 25.19 8.97
CA ASN A 356 2.84 26.45 8.93
C ASN A 356 1.84 26.57 10.09
N THR A 357 2.18 26.03 11.26
CA THR A 357 1.26 25.89 12.39
C THR A 357 0.68 27.24 12.83
N GLU A 358 1.52 28.26 12.87
CA GLU A 358 1.22 29.64 13.25
C GLU A 358 0.36 30.39 12.23
N LYS A 359 0.31 29.94 10.97
CA LYS A 359 -0.49 30.55 9.89
C LYS A 359 -1.87 29.89 9.73
N ARG A 360 -2.14 28.82 10.46
CA ARG A 360 -3.38 28.03 10.30
C ARG A 360 -4.50 28.56 11.18
N SER A 361 -5.72 28.51 10.64
CA SER A 361 -6.95 28.79 11.40
C SER A 361 -7.08 27.86 12.61
N PHE A 362 -7.75 28.35 13.66
CA PHE A 362 -8.13 27.54 14.81
C PHE A 362 -8.88 26.25 14.40
N GLU A 363 -9.86 26.36 13.50
CA GLU A 363 -10.69 25.23 13.06
C GLU A 363 -9.82 24.08 12.49
N LYS A 364 -8.93 24.38 11.53
CA LYS A 364 -8.00 23.38 10.99
C LYS A 364 -7.10 22.76 12.07
N LEU A 365 -6.54 23.56 12.98
CA LEU A 365 -5.69 23.04 14.06
C LEU A 365 -6.46 22.15 15.02
N PHE A 366 -7.71 22.53 15.33
CA PHE A 366 -8.62 21.76 16.17
C PHE A 366 -8.98 20.42 15.51
N THR A 367 -9.39 20.42 14.24
CA THR A 367 -9.68 19.20 13.48
C THR A 367 -8.49 18.23 13.46
N VAL A 368 -7.28 18.73 13.18
CA VAL A 368 -6.07 17.89 13.17
C VAL A 368 -5.76 17.35 14.57
N ALA A 369 -5.97 18.14 15.63
CA ALA A 369 -5.80 17.68 17.00
C ALA A 369 -6.77 16.54 17.34
N VAL A 370 -8.07 16.68 16.99
CA VAL A 370 -9.08 15.62 17.21
C VAL A 370 -8.70 14.33 16.48
N HIS A 371 -8.29 14.41 15.21
CA HIS A 371 -7.87 13.23 14.46
C HIS A 371 -6.59 12.59 15.01
N ALA A 372 -5.62 13.39 15.45
CA ALA A 372 -4.40 12.89 16.08
C ALA A 372 -4.71 12.20 17.42
N SER A 373 -5.65 12.75 18.20
CA SER A 373 -6.16 12.12 19.43
C SER A 373 -6.82 10.78 19.12
N PHE A 374 -7.69 10.71 18.12
CA PHE A 374 -8.29 9.45 17.67
C PHE A 374 -7.24 8.41 17.25
N ALA A 375 -6.25 8.84 16.48
CA ALA A 375 -5.16 7.98 16.01
C ALA A 375 -4.34 7.41 17.16
N VAL A 376 -3.93 8.25 18.13
CA VAL A 376 -3.13 7.78 19.27
C VAL A 376 -3.93 6.88 20.21
N LEU A 377 -5.22 7.16 20.43
CA LEU A 377 -6.10 6.30 21.22
C LEU A 377 -6.25 4.91 20.55
N SER A 378 -6.39 4.89 19.23
CA SER A 378 -6.44 3.65 18.46
C SER A 378 -5.13 2.87 18.59
N LEU A 379 -3.98 3.54 18.46
CA LEU A 379 -2.67 2.91 18.65
C LEU A 379 -2.49 2.37 20.08
N ALA A 380 -2.86 3.15 21.08
CA ALA A 380 -2.72 2.79 22.49
C ALA A 380 -3.55 1.56 22.87
N THR A 381 -4.76 1.43 22.32
CA THR A 381 -5.70 0.38 22.71
C THR A 381 -5.61 -0.87 21.84
N LYS A 382 -5.15 -0.73 20.58
CA LYS A 382 -5.12 -1.82 19.59
C LYS A 382 -3.72 -2.35 19.28
N THR A 383 -2.68 -1.72 19.80
CA THR A 383 -1.29 -2.14 19.55
C THR A 383 -0.46 -2.19 20.84
N LYS A 384 0.71 -2.81 20.75
CA LYS A 384 1.72 -2.83 21.82
C LYS A 384 2.76 -1.73 21.68
N LEU A 385 2.47 -0.63 20.95
CA LEU A 385 3.41 0.49 20.76
C LEU A 385 3.91 1.06 22.10
N PHE A 386 3.06 1.03 23.13
CA PHE A 386 3.36 1.49 24.49
C PHE A 386 3.77 0.33 25.44
N GLY A 387 4.30 -0.77 24.89
CA GLY A 387 4.68 -1.99 25.63
C GLY A 387 3.51 -2.96 25.87
N GLN A 388 2.30 -2.44 26.05
CA GLN A 388 1.06 -3.21 26.21
C GLN A 388 -0.12 -2.46 25.59
N ASN A 389 -1.24 -3.18 25.37
CA ASN A 389 -2.49 -2.53 25.03
C ASN A 389 -3.02 -1.83 26.28
N LEU A 390 -3.27 -0.53 26.17
CA LEU A 390 -3.85 0.26 27.26
C LEU A 390 -5.36 0.09 27.30
N GLU A 391 -5.92 0.15 28.50
CA GLU A 391 -7.36 0.13 28.71
C GLU A 391 -8.02 1.36 28.10
N ALA A 392 -9.26 1.18 27.68
CA ALA A 392 -10.04 2.14 26.91
C ALA A 392 -10.57 3.34 27.73
N GLU A 393 -9.85 3.77 28.76
CA GLU A 393 -10.30 4.78 29.70
C GLU A 393 -9.60 6.12 29.45
N VAL A 394 -10.39 7.17 29.20
CA VAL A 394 -9.86 8.50 28.82
C VAL A 394 -8.90 9.09 29.86
N ASP A 395 -9.15 8.82 31.14
CA ASP A 395 -8.33 9.31 32.25
C ASP A 395 -6.94 8.63 32.29
N SER A 396 -6.80 7.43 31.72
CA SER A 396 -5.51 6.75 31.58
C SER A 396 -4.60 7.40 30.51
N PHE A 397 -5.17 8.21 29.61
CA PHE A 397 -4.45 8.78 28.47
C PHE A 397 -4.00 10.22 28.69
N GLU A 398 -4.79 11.05 29.37
CA GLU A 398 -4.43 12.46 29.64
C GLU A 398 -3.17 12.58 30.52
N GLY A 399 -3.04 11.69 31.52
CA GLY A 399 -1.89 11.64 32.42
C GLY A 399 -0.67 10.87 31.89
N ASN A 400 -0.79 10.21 30.72
CA ASN A 400 0.28 9.40 30.17
C ASN A 400 1.16 10.23 29.22
N ASP A 401 2.39 10.53 29.66
CA ASP A 401 3.32 11.38 28.89
C ASP A 401 3.68 10.76 27.53
N ASP A 402 3.77 9.43 27.42
CA ASP A 402 4.05 8.76 26.15
C ASP A 402 2.88 8.89 25.18
N VAL A 403 1.66 8.71 25.64
CA VAL A 403 0.46 8.87 24.79
C VAL A 403 0.34 10.31 24.29
N THR A 404 0.52 11.30 25.16
CA THR A 404 0.41 12.72 24.76
C THR A 404 1.56 13.19 23.88
N PHE A 405 2.77 12.65 24.08
CA PHE A 405 3.91 12.85 23.18
C PHE A 405 3.66 12.27 21.79
N ILE A 406 3.27 11.00 21.72
CA ILE A 406 3.01 10.31 20.45
C ILE A 406 1.85 10.97 19.69
N GLY A 407 0.76 11.30 20.37
CA GLY A 407 -0.34 12.04 19.74
C GLY A 407 0.09 13.43 19.25
N GLY A 408 0.95 14.11 20.00
CA GLY A 408 1.58 15.36 19.58
C GLY A 408 2.42 15.22 18.30
N LEU A 409 3.15 14.11 18.16
CA LEU A 409 3.91 13.81 16.95
C LEU A 409 3.02 13.50 15.76
N ILE A 410 1.97 12.69 15.94
CA ILE A 410 0.99 12.42 14.86
C ILE A 410 0.38 13.75 14.38
N MET A 411 -0.01 14.63 15.29
CA MET A 411 -0.53 15.95 14.95
C MET A 411 0.49 16.74 14.11
N ARG A 412 1.76 16.76 14.51
CA ARG A 412 2.83 17.42 13.75
C ARG A 412 2.99 16.81 12.36
N HIS A 413 3.05 15.48 12.26
CA HIS A 413 3.18 14.76 10.99
C HIS A 413 2.03 15.04 10.04
N MET A 414 0.80 15.09 10.53
CA MET A 414 -0.36 15.48 9.72
C MET A 414 -0.21 16.91 9.17
N LEU A 415 0.31 17.85 9.97
CA LEU A 415 0.56 19.23 9.52
C LEU A 415 1.72 19.33 8.51
N ILE A 416 2.73 18.45 8.62
CA ILE A 416 3.80 18.31 7.63
C ILE A 416 3.23 17.81 6.29
N VAL A 417 2.46 16.71 6.33
CA VAL A 417 1.89 16.06 5.13
C VAL A 417 1.06 17.05 4.31
N ASP A 418 0.26 17.91 4.96
CA ASP A 418 -0.58 18.90 4.29
C ASP A 418 0.16 19.86 3.31
N HIS A 419 1.47 20.10 3.49
CA HIS A 419 2.23 21.06 2.66
C HIS A 419 3.47 20.47 1.98
N ASN A 420 3.95 19.32 2.46
CA ASN A 420 5.21 18.75 2.00
C ASN A 420 5.03 17.41 1.27
N ALA A 421 3.81 16.85 1.25
CA ALA A 421 3.53 15.69 0.43
C ALA A 421 3.44 16.09 -1.04
N HIS A 422 4.16 15.37 -1.90
CA HIS A 422 4.00 15.45 -3.35
C HIS A 422 2.81 14.57 -3.74
N CYS A 423 1.87 15.12 -4.51
CA CYS A 423 0.66 14.43 -4.97
C CYS A 423 0.83 13.81 -6.36
#